data_AF-A0A1F4QW04-F1
#
_entry.id   AF-A0A1F4QW04-F1
#
_cell.length_a   1.000
_cell.length_b   1.000
_cell.length_c   1.000
_cell.angle_alpha   90.00
_cell.angle_beta   90.00
_cell.angle_gamma   90.00
#
_symmetry.space_group_name_H-M   'P 1'
#
loop_
_entity.id
_entity.type
_entity.pdbx_description
1 polymer ?
#
loop_
_entity_poly.entity_id
_entity_poly.type
_entity_poly.pdbx_seq_one_letter_code
_entity_poly.pdbx_strand_id
1 'polypeptide(L)' 'MVKNGNDNKYRYVHQVGLYTAIPIILVAGPAVGFFIGDYIDRKLGTAPWFMLFFVVIGFVASVRQTIEFITKASNRK' A
#
# COMPACT_ATOMS: atom_id res chain seq x y z
N MET A 1 34.50 -12.96 19.80
CA MET A 1 33.39 -12.19 19.18
C MET A 1 32.08 -12.75 19.70
N VAL A 2 31.47 -12.09 20.68
CA VAL A 2 30.19 -12.51 21.27
C VAL A 2 29.08 -12.12 20.30
N LYS A 3 28.49 -13.10 19.60
CA LYS A 3 27.36 -12.89 18.71
C LYS A 3 26.12 -12.70 19.59
N ASN A 4 25.74 -11.44 19.79
CA ASN A 4 24.65 -11.04 20.67
C ASN A 4 23.32 -11.50 20.05
N GLY A 5 22.52 -12.29 20.78
CA GLY A 5 21.23 -12.81 20.30
C GLY A 5 20.18 -11.73 20.02
N ASN A 6 20.48 -10.47 20.35
CA ASN A 6 19.69 -9.28 20.11
C ASN A 6 19.58 -8.91 18.62
N ASP A 7 20.64 -9.16 17.85
CA ASP A 7 20.80 -8.71 16.47
C ASP A 7 19.76 -9.38 15.54
N ASN A 8 19.42 -10.63 15.86
CA ASN A 8 18.40 -11.39 15.15
C ASN A 8 17.02 -10.81 15.41
N LYS A 9 16.71 -10.50 16.68
CA LYS A 9 15.41 -10.00 17.11
C LYS A 9 15.07 -8.69 16.39
N TYR A 10 16.02 -7.76 16.27
CA TYR A 10 15.83 -6.51 15.52
C TYR A 10 15.58 -6.72 14.02
N ARG A 11 16.26 -7.67 13.39
CA ARG A 11 16.04 -8.01 11.98
C ARG A 11 14.65 -8.60 11.75
N TYR A 12 14.16 -9.42 12.68
CA TYR A 12 12.80 -9.95 12.62
C TYR A 12 11.75 -8.84 12.75
N VAL A 13 11.83 -7.94 13.75
CA VAL A 13 10.84 -6.85 13.87
C VAL A 13 10.82 -5.95 12.63
N HIS A 14 11.98 -5.69 12.02
CA HIS A 14 12.06 -4.90 10.80
C HIS A 14 11.42 -5.60 9.59
N GLN A 15 11.65 -6.92 9.46
CA GLN A 15 11.03 -7.74 8.41
C GLN A 15 9.52 -7.84 8.61
N VAL A 16 9.06 -8.10 9.83
CA VAL A 16 7.62 -8.22 10.11
C VAL A 16 6.92 -6.88 9.86
N GLY A 17 7.52 -5.76 10.27
CA GLY A 17 7.00 -4.41 10.00
C GLY A 17 6.83 -4.12 8.50
N LEU A 18 7.81 -4.53 7.69
CA LEU A 18 7.73 -4.42 6.23
C LEU A 18 6.58 -5.25 5.65
N TYR A 19 6.40 -6.50 6.11
CA TYR A 19 5.32 -7.36 5.62
C TYR A 19 3.93 -6.86 6.04
N THR A 20 3.78 -6.30 7.25
CA THR A 20 2.50 -5.76 7.71
C THR A 20 2.06 -4.49 7.00
N ALA A 21 3.01 -3.72 6.45
CA ALA A 21 2.69 -2.47 5.73
C ALA A 21 2.12 -2.72 4.33
N ILE A 22 2.49 -3.83 3.68
CA ILE A 22 2.05 -4.18 2.32
C ILE A 22 0.52 -4.18 2.15
N PRO A 23 -0.27 -4.93 2.95
CA PRO A 23 -1.72 -4.94 2.79
C PRO A 23 -2.35 -3.56 3.08
N ILE A 24 -1.79 -2.79 4.02
CA ILE A 24 -2.28 -1.45 4.34
C ILE A 24 -2.09 -0.52 3.13
N ILE A 25 -0.91 -0.53 2.50
CA ILE A 25 -0.62 0.27 1.31
C ILE A 25 -1.52 -0.16 0.13
N LEU A 26 -1.73 -1.47 -0.04
CA LEU A 26 -2.59 -2.03 -1.09
C LEU A 26 -4.06 -1.60 -0.97
N VAL A 27 -4.57 -1.48 0.25
CA VAL A 27 -5.96 -1.08 0.50
C VAL A 27 -6.11 0.44 0.52
N ALA A 28 -5.07 1.18 0.87
CA ALA A 28 -5.10 2.63 0.99
C ALA A 28 -5.52 3.33 -0.32
N GLY A 29 -4.94 2.96 -1.47
CA GLY A 29 -5.29 3.63 -2.74
C GLY A 29 -6.70 3.31 -3.26
N PRO A 30 -7.17 2.05 -3.27
CA PRO A 30 -8.57 1.74 -3.55
C PRO A 30 -9.54 2.45 -2.62
N ALA A 31 -9.22 2.54 -1.32
CA ALA A 31 -10.05 3.26 -0.35
C ALA A 31 -10.16 4.74 -0.71
N VAL A 32 -9.04 5.41 -0.98
CA VAL A 32 -9.03 6.82 -1.41
C VAL A 32 -9.77 7.00 -2.73
N GLY A 33 -9.55 6.12 -3.71
CA GLY A 33 -10.25 6.14 -5.00
C GLY A 33 -11.76 5.95 -4.87
N PHE A 34 -12.20 5.10 -3.94
CA PHE A 34 -13.62 4.90 -3.62
C PHE A 34 -14.23 6.16 -3.00
N PHE A 35 -13.59 6.75 -2.00
CA PHE A 35 -14.10 7.96 -1.33
C PHE A 35 -14.22 9.16 -2.29
N ILE A 36 -13.18 9.40 -3.09
CA ILE A 36 -13.17 10.50 -4.08
C ILE A 36 -14.18 10.21 -5.19
N GLY A 37 -14.21 8.96 -5.67
CA GLY A 37 -15.11 8.51 -6.71
C GLY A 37 -16.58 8.63 -6.34
N ASP A 38 -16.97 8.15 -5.14
CA ASP A 38 -18.33 8.27 -4.62
C ASP A 38 -18.75 9.73 -4.44
N TYR A 39 -17.85 10.58 -3.93
CA TYR A 39 -18.15 12.01 -3.77
C TYR A 39 -18.45 12.70 -5.11
N ILE A 40 -17.68 12.38 -6.15
CA ILE A 40 -17.88 12.94 -7.50
C ILE A 40 -19.13 12.35 -8.16
N ASP A 41 -19.33 11.03 -8.07
CA ASP A 41 -20.48 10.34 -8.67
C ASP A 41 -21.80 10.80 -8.06
N ARG A 42 -21.84 11.10 -6.76
CA ARG A 42 -23.02 11.68 -6.09
C ARG A 42 -23.31 13.11 -6.54
N LYS A 43 -22.28 13.88 -6.93
CA LYS A 43 -22.43 15.26 -7.39
C LYS A 43 -22.83 15.34 -8.87
N LEU A 44 -22.37 14.40 -9.69
CA LEU A 44 -22.64 14.35 -11.14
C LEU A 44 -23.80 13.42 -11.52
N GLY A 45 -24.26 12.55 -10.61
CA GLY A 45 -25.30 11.57 -10.89
C GLY A 45 -24.84 10.41 -11.80
N THR A 46 -23.53 10.27 -12.02
CA THR A 46 -22.91 9.28 -12.93
C THR A 46 -22.55 7.96 -12.26
N ALA A 47 -23.04 7.75 -11.02
CA ALA A 47 -22.76 6.55 -10.25
C ALA A 47 -23.07 5.28 -11.06
N PRO A 48 -22.13 4.31 -11.17
CA PRO A 48 -20.85 4.18 -10.45
C PRO A 48 -19.59 4.32 -11.33
N TRP A 49 -19.67 5.02 -12.47
CA TRP A 49 -18.60 4.99 -13.49
C TRP A 49 -17.32 5.71 -13.04
N PHE A 50 -17.42 6.90 -12.43
CA PHE A 50 -16.22 7.59 -11.94
C PHE A 50 -15.64 6.87 -10.72
N MET A 51 -16.49 6.31 -9.85
CA MET A 51 -16.03 5.50 -8.73
C MET A 51 -15.18 4.32 -9.20
N LEU A 52 -15.66 3.55 -10.17
CA LEU A 52 -14.90 2.42 -10.72
C LEU A 52 -13.56 2.87 -11.31
N PHE A 53 -13.56 3.97 -12.08
CA PHE A 53 -12.34 4.52 -12.67
C PHE A 53 -11.30 4.93 -11.62
N PHE A 54 -11.71 5.68 -10.60
CA PHE A 54 -10.81 6.12 -9.53
C PHE A 54 -10.33 4.97 -8.64
N VAL A 55 -11.17 3.97 -8.37
CA VAL A 55 -10.79 2.76 -7.64
C VAL A 55 -9.74 1.97 -8.42
N VAL A 56 -9.93 1.76 -9.73
CA VAL A 56 -8.97 1.04 -10.57
C VAL A 56 -7.63 1.77 -10.62
N ILE A 57 -7.63 3.08 -10.80
CA ILE A 57 -6.40 3.88 -10.77
C ILE A 57 -5.73 3.82 -9.40
N GLY A 58 -6.51 3.95 -8.32
CA GLY A 58 -6.02 3.85 -6.94
C GLY A 58 -5.42 2.48 -6.63
N PHE A 59 -6.01 1.41 -7.17
CA PHE A 59 -5.50 0.05 -7.05
C PHE A 59 -4.17 -0.11 -7.80
N VAL A 60 -4.09 0.31 -9.06
CA VAL A 60 -2.85 0.25 -9.86
C VAL A 60 -1.74 1.07 -9.19
N ALA A 61 -2.05 2.27 -8.68
CA ALA A 61 -1.10 3.09 -7.94
C ALA A 61 -0.58 2.37 -6.68
N SER A 62 -1.46 1.73 -5.92
CA SER A 62 -1.10 1.00 -4.71
C SER A 62 -0.22 -0.22 -4.97
N VAL A 63 -0.53 -0.97 -6.05
CA VAL A 63 0.30 -2.11 -6.48
C VAL A 63 1.69 -1.63 -6.87
N ARG A 64 1.80 -0.54 -7.65
CA ARG A 64 3.09 0.05 -8.03
C ARG A 64 3.89 0.50 -6.80
N GLN A 65 3.24 1.19 -5.88
CA GLN A 65 3.87 1.66 -4.64
C GLN A 65 4.34 0.51 -3.76
N THR A 66 3.57 -0.59 -3.70
CA THR A 66 3.94 -1.80 -2.97
C THR A 66 5.19 -2.45 -3.56
N ILE A 67 5.25 -2.60 -4.90
CA ILE A 67 6.42 -3.15 -5.59
C ILE A 67 7.65 -2.27 -5.36
N GLU A 68 7.50 -0.95 -5.45
CA GLU A 68 8.58 -0.01 -5.19
C GLU A 68 9.06 -0.08 -3.74
N PHE A 69 8.14 -0.17 -2.77
CA PHE A 69 8.46 -0.29 -1.35
C PHE A 69 9.24 -1.58 -1.05
N ILE A 70 8.81 -2.72 -1.60
CA ILE A 70 9.51 -4.00 -1.46
C ILE A 70 10.89 -3.94 -2.13
N THR A 71 10.98 -3.41 -3.34
CA THR A 71 12.24 -3.30 -4.08
C THR A 71 13.23 -2.38 -3.38
N LYS A 72 12.75 -1.25 -2.84
CA LYS A 72 13.57 -0.27 -2.10
C LYS A 72 14.00 -0.79 -0.74
N ALA A 73 13.16 -1.59 -0.07
CA ALA A 73 13.52 -2.31 1.15
C ALA A 73 14.57 -3.41 0.88
N SER A 74 14.51 -4.07 -0.28
CA SER A 74 15.44 -5.13 -0.68
C SER A 74 16.77 -4.60 -1.24
N ASN A 75 16.77 -3.44 -1.92
CA ASN A 75 17.94 -2.91 -2.62
C ASN A 75 18.83 -2.00 -1.74
N ARG A 76 18.63 -2.02 -0.42
CA ARG A 76 19.62 -1.55 0.56
C ARG A 76 20.67 -2.65 0.75
N LYS A 77 21.45 -2.92 -0.29
CA LYS A 77 22.73 -3.62 -0.20
C LYS A 77 23.85 -2.61 -0.04
#